data_AF-A0A7K1SWG4-F1
#
_entry.id   AF-A0A7K1SWG4-F1
#
_cell.length_a   1.000
_cell.length_b   1.000
_cell.length_c   1.000
_cell.angle_alpha   90.00
_cell.angle_beta   90.00
_cell.angle_gamma   90.00
#
_symmetry.space_group_name_H-M   'P 1'
#
loop_
_entity.id
_entity.type
_entity.pdbx_description
1 polymer ?
#
loop_
_entity_poly.entity_id
_entity_poly.type
_entity_poly.pdbx_seq_one_letter_code
_entity_poly.pdbx_strand_id
1 'polypeptide(L)' 'MATITIHTANTDQDTAIRLFLDALYVEYKSDEVDDTKYLLSTSANADHLKKSIEQMEAGEVTKVNLDDIWKP' A
#
# COMPACT_ATOMS: atom_id res chain seq x y z
N MET A 1 0.81 0.69 -31.12
CA MET A 1 0.34 1.51 -29.98
C MET A 1 1.54 2.20 -29.38
N ALA A 2 1.43 3.48 -29.04
CA ALA A 2 2.47 4.20 -28.33
C ALA A 2 2.24 4.06 -26.82
N THR A 3 3.29 3.76 -26.07
CA THR A 3 3.26 3.68 -24.61
C THR A 3 4.19 4.74 -24.05
N ILE A 4 3.72 5.48 -23.05
CA ILE A 4 4.50 6.49 -22.34
C ILE A 4 4.70 5.98 -20.91
N THR A 5 5.95 5.88 -20.48
CA THR A 5 6.32 5.53 -19.10
C THR A 5 6.82 6.80 -18.41
N ILE A 6 6.15 7.20 -17.34
CA ILE A 6 6.48 8.41 -16.57
C ILE A 6 7.20 7.98 -15.30
N HIS A 7 8.38 8.55 -15.07
CA HIS A 7 9.11 8.39 -13.81
C HIS A 7 8.93 9.68 -13.01
N THR A 8 8.23 9.57 -11.88
CA THR A 8 7.96 10.71 -11.00
C THR A 8 9.13 10.92 -10.05
N ALA A 9 9.46 12.19 -9.80
CA ALA A 9 10.57 12.55 -8.92
C ALA A 9 10.21 12.39 -7.43
N ASN A 10 8.93 12.47 -7.10
CA ASN A 10 8.41 12.35 -5.73
C ASN A 10 6.90 11.99 -5.73
N THR A 11 6.39 11.70 -4.53
CA THR A 11 4.99 11.31 -4.28
C THR A 11 3.98 12.41 -4.62
N ASP A 12 4.33 13.68 -4.42
CA ASP A 12 3.44 14.80 -4.72
C ASP A 12 3.20 14.92 -6.23
N GLN A 13 4.26 14.76 -7.03
CA GLN A 13 4.17 14.75 -8.49
C GLN A 13 3.38 13.55 -8.98
N ASP A 14 3.57 12.39 -8.37
CA ASP A 14 2.83 11.18 -8.69
C ASP A 14 1.32 11.36 -8.46
N THR A 15 0.95 11.87 -7.29
CA THR A 15 -0.44 12.18 -6.93
C THR A 15 -1.06 13.18 -7.90
N ALA A 16 -0.34 14.26 -8.23
CA ALA A 16 -0.82 15.27 -9.15
C ALA A 16 -1.08 14.70 -10.55
N ILE A 17 -0.16 13.90 -11.08
CA ILE A 17 -0.30 13.28 -12.41
C ILE A 17 -1.51 12.33 -12.44
N ARG A 18 -1.67 11.49 -11.42
CA ARG A 18 -2.82 10.58 -11.32
C ARG A 18 -4.14 11.32 -11.32
N LEU A 19 -4.25 12.36 -10.49
CA LEU A 19 -5.46 13.19 -10.42
C LEU A 19 -5.81 13.81 -11.78
N PHE A 20 -4.82 14.28 -12.53
CA PHE A 20 -5.03 14.81 -13.88
C PHE A 20 -5.48 13.72 -14.86
N LEU A 21 -4.88 12.52 -14.81
CA LEU A 21 -5.27 11.40 -15.68
C LEU A 21 -6.70 10.93 -15.38
N ASP A 22 -7.08 10.87 -14.10
CA ASP A 22 -8.44 10.54 -13.66
C ASP A 22 -9.45 11.58 -14.17
N ALA A 23 -9.14 12.87 -14.05
CA ALA A 23 -10.00 13.95 -14.54
C ALA A 23 -10.21 13.93 -16.07
N LEU A 24 -9.23 13.41 -16.80
CA LEU A 24 -9.29 13.24 -18.26
C LEU A 24 -9.82 11.87 -18.69
N TYR A 25 -10.20 11.00 -17.74
CA TYR A 25 -10.66 9.64 -17.99
C TYR A 25 -9.67 8.81 -18.81
N VAL A 26 -8.37 9.00 -18.57
CA VAL A 26 -7.30 8.23 -19.22
C VAL A 26 -6.99 7.02 -18.35
N GLU A 27 -7.15 5.81 -18.89
CA GLU A 27 -6.71 4.60 -18.20
C GLU A 27 -5.17 4.54 -18.14
N TYR A 28 -4.64 4.35 -16.93
CA TYR A 28 -3.22 4.11 -16.67
C TYR A 28 -3.03 2.92 -15.74
N LYS A 29 -1.86 2.30 -15.84
CA LYS A 29 -1.43 1.28 -14.88
C LYS A 29 -0.51 1.94 -13.88
N SER A 30 -0.86 1.90 -12.60
CA SER A 30 0.09 2.19 -11.52
C SER A 30 0.52 0.88 -10.87
N ASP A 31 1.79 0.82 -10.48
CA ASP A 31 2.32 -0.29 -9.67
C ASP A 31 1.96 -0.12 -8.17
N GLU A 32 1.08 0.83 -7.85
CA GLU A 32 0.66 1.06 -6.47
C GLU A 32 -0.32 -0.05 -6.06
N VAL A 33 0.19 -0.99 -5.27
CA VAL A 33 -0.65 -1.95 -4.57
C VAL A 33 -1.38 -1.17 -3.50
N ASP A 34 -2.69 -0.99 -3.68
CA ASP A 34 -3.56 -0.50 -2.61
C ASP A 34 -3.57 -1.56 -1.49
N ASP A 35 -2.71 -1.37 -0.50
CA ASP A 35 -2.54 -2.28 0.65
C ASP A 35 -3.86 -2.48 1.40
N THR A 36 -4.72 -1.46 1.43
CA THR A 36 -6.04 -1.57 2.06
C THR A 36 -6.92 -2.52 1.26
N LYS A 37 -6.95 -2.36 -0.07
CA LYS A 37 -7.66 -3.27 -0.97
C LYS A 37 -7.09 -4.68 -0.92
N TYR A 38 -5.78 -4.85 -0.76
CA TYR A 38 -5.15 -6.16 -0.62
C TYR A 38 -5.54 -6.84 0.71
N LEU A 39 -5.45 -6.13 1.83
CA LEU A 39 -5.85 -6.63 3.14
C LEU A 39 -7.33 -6.98 3.22
N LEU A 40 -8.17 -6.30 2.44
CA LEU A 40 -9.62 -6.54 2.34
C LEU A 40 -10.03 -7.41 1.14
N SER A 41 -9.07 -7.92 0.35
CA SER A 41 -9.36 -8.62 -0.90
C SER A 41 -10.05 -9.97 -0.72
N THR A 42 -9.92 -10.58 0.46
CA THR A 42 -10.58 -11.85 0.80
C THR A 42 -11.08 -11.83 2.25
N SER A 43 -12.09 -12.63 2.55
CA SER A 43 -12.56 -12.79 3.93
C SER A 43 -11.46 -13.32 4.85
N ALA A 44 -10.62 -14.25 4.35
CA ALA A 44 -9.48 -14.75 5.09
C ALA A 44 -8.50 -13.64 5.48
N ASN A 45 -8.12 -12.77 4.54
CA ASN A 45 -7.21 -11.65 4.84
C ASN A 45 -7.82 -10.66 5.83
N ALA A 46 -9.11 -10.35 5.70
CA ALA A 46 -9.81 -9.47 6.62
C ALA A 46 -9.88 -10.08 8.03
N ASP A 47 -10.16 -11.37 8.16
CA ASP A 47 -10.20 -12.10 9.43
C ASP A 47 -8.80 -12.16 10.07
N HIS A 48 -7.76 -12.35 9.27
CA HIS A 48 -6.37 -12.31 9.74
C HIS A 48 -5.98 -10.93 10.28
N LEU A 49 -6.37 -9.85 9.58
CA LEU A 49 -6.14 -8.49 10.05
C LEU A 49 -6.87 -8.23 11.37
N LYS A 50 -8.16 -8.60 11.45
CA LYS A 50 -8.96 -8.47 12.67
C LYS A 50 -8.33 -9.21 13.85
N LYS A 51 -7.93 -10.47 13.64
CA LYS A 51 -7.24 -11.27 14.65
C LYS A 51 -5.94 -10.60 15.11
N SER A 52 -5.15 -10.05 14.19
CA SER A 52 -3.91 -9.35 14.54
C SER A 52 -4.15 -8.12 15.42
N ILE A 53 -5.27 -7.40 15.22
CA ILE A 53 -5.67 -6.27 16.06
C ILE A 53 -6.07 -6.75 17.46
N GLU A 54 -6.89 -7.81 17.56
CA GLU A 54 -7.30 -8.40 18.84
C GLU A 54 -6.10 -8.88 19.67
N GLN A 55 -5.10 -9.51 19.02
CA GLN A 55 -3.87 -9.95 19.67
C GLN A 55 -3.02 -8.78 20.17
N MET A 56 -2.99 -7.67 19.44
CA MET A 56 -2.32 -6.45 19.88
C MET A 56 -2.98 -5.86 21.13
N GLU A 57 -4.32 -5.79 21.15
CA GLU A 57 -5.09 -5.31 22.30
C GLU A 57 -4.93 -6.22 23.53
N ALA A 58 -4.81 -7.53 23.31
CA ALA A 58 -4.54 -8.52 24.36
C ALA A 58 -3.07 -8.53 24.84
N GLY A 59 -2.17 -7.77 24.20
CA GLY A 59 -0.74 -7.76 24.53
C GLY A 59 0.03 -9.02 24.08
N GLU A 60 -0.53 -9.80 23.16
CA GLU A 60 0.07 -11.02 22.59
C GLU A 60 1.07 -10.73 21.45
N VAL A 61 1.39 -9.46 21.20
CA VAL A 61 2.30 -9.04 20.14
C VAL A 61 3.72 -8.81 20.65
N THR A 62 4.71 -9.17 19.84
CA THR A 62 6.11 -8.79 20.08
C THR A 62 6.42 -7.55 19.27
N LYS A 63 6.73 -6.44 19.95
CA LYS A 63 7.24 -5.24 19.29
C LYS A 63 8.71 -5.46 18.91
N VAL A 64 9.02 -5.30 17.63
CA VAL A 64 10.39 -5.35 17.11
C VAL A 64 10.72 -3.97 16.56
N ASN A 65 11.83 -3.37 16.99
CA ASN A 65 12.31 -2.11 16.42
C ASN A 65 13.26 -2.40 15.24
N LEU A 66 13.42 -1.44 14.35
CA LEU A 66 14.34 -1.57 13.20
C LEU A 66 15.78 -1.86 13.64
N ASP A 67 16.20 -1.25 14.75
CA ASP A 67 17.52 -1.47 15.36
C ASP A 67 17.72 -2.92 15.85
N ASP A 68 16.63 -3.63 16.17
CA ASP A 68 16.68 -5.03 16.62
C ASP A 68 16.85 -6.01 15.44
N ILE A 69 16.47 -5.57 14.23
CA ILE A 69 16.52 -6.36 12.99
C ILE A 69 17.88 -6.18 12.32
N TRP A 70 18.42 -4.95 12.36
CA TRP A 70 19.69 -4.62 11.72
C TRP A 70 20.86 -4.83 12.68
N LYS A 71 21.26 -6.09 12.89
CA LYS A 71 22.57 -6.38 13.50
C LYS A 71 23.68 -6.21 12.45
N PRO A 72 24.78 -5.51 12.77
CA PRO A 72 25.95 -5.45 11.89
C PRO A 72 26.58 -6.82 11.64
#